data_AF-A0A516QJP1-F1
#
_entry.id   AF-A0A516QJP1-F1
#
_cell.length_a   1.000
_cell.length_b   1.000
_cell.length_c   1.000
_cell.angle_alpha   90.00
_cell.angle_beta   90.00
_cell.angle_gamma   90.00
#
_symmetry.space_group_name_H-M   'P 1'
#
loop_
_entity.id
_entity.type
_entity.pdbx_description
1 polymer ?
#
loop_
_entity_poly.entity_id
_entity_poly.type
_entity_poly.pdbx_seq_one_letter_code
_entity_poly.pdbx_strand_id
1 'polypeptide(L)'
;MKQLTLEDVVGSFDYTATSTADRFLQHNVITYEVHFYDQDERQKIDWFDVETEDEAWSMAVKEHGNGIQKIRITISNRTRDEIMSLD
;
A
#
# COMPACT_ATOMS: atom_id res chain seq x y z
N MET A 1 12.16 -57.26 -2.46
CA MET A 1 11.41 -56.18 -3.14
C MET A 1 11.76 -54.88 -2.46
N LYS A 2 12.15 -53.85 -3.22
CA LYS A 2 12.53 -52.55 -2.66
C LYS A 2 11.24 -51.77 -2.35
N GLN A 3 11.04 -51.38 -1.11
CA GLN A 3 9.89 -50.59 -0.69
C GLN A 3 10.13 -49.15 -1.19
N LEU A 4 9.33 -48.71 -2.15
CA LEU A 4 9.35 -47.33 -2.65
C LEU A 4 8.72 -46.44 -1.58
N THR A 5 9.38 -45.32 -1.27
CA THR A 5 8.82 -44.31 -0.38
C THR A 5 7.82 -43.44 -1.14
N LEU A 6 6.94 -42.75 -0.44
CA LEU A 6 5.91 -41.90 -1.06
C LEU A 6 6.55 -40.79 -1.93
N GLU A 7 7.75 -40.36 -1.55
CA GLU A 7 8.59 -39.39 -2.25
C GLU A 7 9.10 -39.92 -3.60
N ASP A 8 9.39 -41.23 -3.71
CA ASP A 8 9.80 -41.88 -4.98
C ASP A 8 8.66 -41.92 -6.01
N VAL A 9 7.39 -41.86 -5.57
CA VAL A 9 6.20 -41.96 -6.44
C VAL A 9 5.69 -40.59 -6.89
N VAL A 10 5.76 -39.58 -6.03
CA VAL A 10 5.13 -38.27 -6.27
C VAL A 10 6.15 -37.15 -6.55
N GLY A 11 7.46 -37.44 -6.40
CA GLY A 11 8.52 -36.46 -6.60
C GLY A 11 8.67 -35.50 -5.42
N SER A 12 9.83 -34.84 -5.31
CA SER A 12 10.07 -33.83 -4.28
C SER A 12 9.13 -32.65 -4.49
N PHE A 13 8.12 -32.51 -3.64
CA PHE A 13 7.31 -31.29 -3.62
C PHE A 13 8.16 -30.13 -3.12
N ASP A 14 8.25 -29.08 -3.93
CA ASP A 14 8.83 -27.82 -3.50
C ASP A 14 7.78 -27.08 -2.66
N TYR A 15 7.89 -27.23 -1.34
CA TYR A 15 7.02 -26.58 -0.35
C TYR A 15 7.28 -25.07 -0.21
N THR A 16 8.13 -24.48 -1.05
CA THR A 16 8.37 -23.03 -1.08
C THR A 16 7.28 -22.24 -1.81
N ALA A 17 6.23 -22.92 -2.30
CA ALA A 17 5.07 -22.27 -2.89
C ALA A 17 4.42 -21.31 -1.88
N THR A 18 4.70 -20.02 -2.02
CA THR A 18 4.05 -18.95 -1.25
C THR A 18 2.54 -19.10 -1.38
N SER A 19 1.84 -19.16 -0.25
CA SER A 19 0.41 -19.42 -0.24
C SER A 19 -0.28 -18.32 -1.03
N THR A 20 -1.21 -18.69 -1.91
CA THR A 20 -2.10 -17.72 -2.55
C THR A 20 -2.81 -16.85 -1.51
N ALA A 21 -3.03 -17.39 -0.30
CA ALA A 21 -3.55 -16.63 0.83
C ALA A 21 -2.61 -15.51 1.30
N ASP A 22 -1.28 -15.69 1.24
CA ASP A 22 -0.32 -14.62 1.58
C ASP A 22 -0.38 -13.48 0.56
N ARG A 23 -0.67 -13.77 -0.71
CA ARG A 23 -0.96 -12.73 -1.74
C ARG A 23 -2.29 -12.01 -1.50
N PHE A 24 -3.27 -12.67 -0.87
CA PHE A 24 -4.53 -12.04 -0.48
C PHE A 24 -4.45 -11.30 0.87
N LEU A 25 -3.53 -11.70 1.75
CA LEU A 25 -3.27 -11.12 3.08
C LEU A 25 -2.17 -10.05 3.06
N GLN A 26 -1.43 -9.93 1.96
CA GLN A 26 -0.76 -8.68 1.60
C GLN A 26 -1.86 -7.62 1.61
N HIS A 27 -1.95 -6.91 2.74
CA HIS A 27 -2.84 -5.78 2.90
C HIS A 27 -2.64 -4.95 1.66
N ASN A 28 -3.70 -4.78 0.86
CA ASN A 28 -3.69 -3.78 -0.20
C ASN A 28 -3.46 -2.46 0.52
N VAL A 29 -2.19 -2.03 0.61
CA VAL A 29 -1.84 -0.77 1.23
C VAL A 29 -2.54 0.28 0.39
N ILE A 30 -3.61 0.85 0.93
CA ILE A 30 -4.41 1.85 0.25
C ILE A 30 -3.60 3.14 0.35
N THR A 31 -3.00 3.54 -0.76
CA THR A 31 -2.35 4.84 -0.85
C THR A 31 -3.43 5.89 -1.14
N TYR A 32 -3.59 6.85 -0.25
CA TYR A 32 -4.47 8.00 -0.42
C TYR A 32 -3.70 9.20 -0.97
N GLU A 33 -4.26 9.84 -2.00
CA GLU A 33 -3.80 11.12 -2.54
C GLU A 33 -4.55 12.25 -1.81
N VAL A 34 -3.83 13.07 -1.06
CA VAL A 34 -4.39 14.21 -0.32
C VAL A 34 -4.04 15.48 -1.07
N HIS A 35 -5.04 16.10 -1.67
CA HIS A 35 -4.90 17.40 -2.33
C HIS A 35 -5.32 18.52 -1.37
N PHE A 36 -4.45 19.52 -1.21
CA PHE A 36 -4.69 20.65 -0.33
C PHE A 36 -4.02 21.93 -0.83
N TYR A 37 -4.48 23.07 -0.32
CA TYR A 37 -3.72 24.32 -0.39
C TYR A 37 -2.88 24.48 0.87
N ASP A 38 -1.61 24.86 0.71
CA ASP A 38 -0.77 25.26 1.84
C ASP A 38 -1.10 26.69 2.32
N GLN A 39 -0.38 27.14 3.35
CA GLN A 39 -0.59 28.47 3.95
C GLN A 39 -0.31 29.63 2.96
N ASP A 40 0.45 29.36 1.89
CA ASP A 40 0.76 30.33 0.83
C ASP A 40 -0.22 30.20 -0.35
N GLU A 41 -1.36 29.51 -0.16
CA GLU A 41 -2.39 29.23 -1.18
C GLU A 41 -1.85 28.43 -2.37
N ARG A 42 -0.73 27.72 -2.21
CA ARG A 42 -0.16 26.87 -3.27
C ARG A 42 -0.78 25.50 -3.19
N GLN A 43 -1.24 25.00 -4.33
CA GLN A 43 -1.76 23.64 -4.43
C GLN A 43 -0.63 22.62 -4.27
N LYS A 44 -0.82 21.67 -3.36
CA LYS A 44 0.09 20.55 -3.09
C LYS A 44 -0.66 19.22 -3.05
N ILE A 45 0.10 18.14 -3.20
CA ILE A 45 -0.38 16.77 -3.14
C ILE A 45 0.60 15.98 -2.28
N ASP A 46 0.06 15.26 -1.30
CA ASP A 46 0.81 14.26 -0.54
C ASP A 46 0.17 12.88 -0.68
N TRP A 47 0.98 11.85 -0.43
CA TRP A 47 0.55 10.46 -0.50
C TRP A 47 0.81 9.74 0.82
N PHE A 48 -0.25 9.13 1.35
CA PHE A 48 -0.21 8.42 2.64
C PHE A 48 -0.74 7.01 2.51
N ASP A 49 -0.02 6.07 3.12
CA ASP A 49 -0.41 4.67 3.22
C ASP A 49 -1.14 4.46 4.55
N VAL A 50 -2.47 4.57 4.51
CA VAL A 50 -3.35 4.58 5.69
C VAL A 50 -4.64 3.83 5.40
N GLU A 51 -5.40 3.49 6.45
CA GLU A 51 -6.61 2.68 6.27
C GLU A 51 -7.82 3.52 5.86
N THR A 52 -7.83 4.82 6.17
CA THR A 52 -9.00 5.69 5.99
C THR A 52 -8.64 7.09 5.48
N GLU A 53 -9.60 7.74 4.82
CA GLU A 53 -9.47 9.13 4.36
C GLU A 53 -9.24 10.13 5.51
N ASP A 54 -9.86 9.90 6.66
CA ASP A 54 -9.72 10.77 7.83
C ASP A 54 -8.31 10.68 8.43
N GLU A 55 -7.72 9.49 8.43
CA GLU A 55 -6.33 9.29 8.83
C GLU A 55 -5.37 9.97 7.85
N ALA A 56 -5.63 9.87 6.54
CA ALA A 56 -4.85 10.56 5.51
C ALA A 56 -4.86 12.08 5.72
N TRP A 57 -6.05 12.64 6.01
CA TRP A 57 -6.18 14.06 6.33
C TRP A 57 -5.46 14.45 7.61
N SER A 58 -5.62 13.65 8.67
CA SER A 58 -4.96 13.88 9.97
C SER A 58 -3.44 13.91 9.82
N MET A 59 -2.88 13.02 9.01
CA MET A 59 -1.46 12.99 8.68
C MET A 59 -1.01 14.25 7.93
N ALA A 60 -1.75 14.68 6.90
CA ALA A 60 -1.45 15.92 6.19
C ALA A 60 -1.46 17.15 7.13
N VAL A 61 -2.46 17.24 8.00
CA VAL A 61 -2.55 18.33 9.01
C VAL A 61 -1.41 18.25 10.02
N LYS A 62 -0.96 17.05 10.40
CA LYS A 62 0.17 16.86 11.31
C LYS A 62 1.51 17.28 10.67
N GLU A 63 1.69 17.05 9.37
CA GLU A 63 2.92 17.39 8.65
C GLU A 63 3.00 18.87 8.25
N HIS A 64 1.90 19.45 7.77
CA HIS A 64 1.88 20.84 7.25
C HIS A 64 1.22 21.84 8.21
N GLY A 65 0.64 21.37 9.31
CA GLY A 65 -0.05 22.18 10.30
C GLY A 65 -1.51 22.48 9.95
N ASN A 66 -2.23 23.07 10.91
CA ASN A 66 -3.67 23.38 10.80
C ASN A 66 -4.02 24.47 9.77
N GLY A 67 -3.04 25.06 9.10
CA GLY A 67 -3.26 26.14 8.12
C GLY A 67 -3.57 25.64 6.71
N ILE A 68 -3.51 24.33 6.47
CA ILE A 68 -3.83 23.75 5.16
C ILE A 68 -5.34 23.70 4.92
N GLN A 69 -5.74 23.85 3.65
CA GLN A 69 -7.14 23.77 3.25
C GLN A 69 -7.39 22.52 2.40
N LYS A 70 -8.29 21.64 2.86
CA LYS A 70 -8.65 20.40 2.17
C LYS A 70 -9.30 20.72 0.82
N ILE A 71 -8.77 20.16 -0.27
CA ILE A 71 -9.41 20.22 -1.60
C ILE A 71 -10.17 18.92 -1.83
N ARG A 72 -9.46 17.79 -1.81
CA ARG A 72 -10.03 16.45 -2.00
C ARG A 72 -9.07 15.38 -1.48
N ILE A 73 -9.62 14.22 -1.15
CA ILE A 73 -8.86 13.01 -0.84
C ILE A 73 -9.39 11.91 -1.74
N THR A 74 -8.51 11.17 -2.40
CA THR A 74 -8.88 10.10 -3.33
C THR A 74 -7.96 8.90 -3.12
N ILE A 75 -8.50 7.70 -3.35
CA ILE A 75 -7.67 6.49 -3.39
C ILE A 75 -6.84 6.51 -4.68
N SER A 76 -5.52 6.35 -4.54
CA SER A 76 -4.60 6.23 -5.65
C SER A 76 -4.77 4.89 -6.36
N ASN A 77 -4.63 4.90 -7.68
CA ASN A 77 -4.54 3.66 -8.48
C ASN A 77 -3.14 3.03 -8.44
N ARG A 78 -2.16 3.73 -7.85
CA ARG A 78 -0.75 3.33 -7.72
C ARG A 78 -0.36 3.24 -6.25
N THR A 79 0.59 2.36 -5.94
CA THR A 79 1.19 2.34 -4.60
C THR A 79 2.09 3.55 -4.40
N ARG A 80 2.34 3.91 -3.14
CA ARG A 80 3.28 4.98 -2.81
C ARG A 80 4.68 4.73 -3.38
N ASP A 81 5.17 3.50 -3.34
CA ASP A 81 6.48 3.14 -3.92
C ASP A 81 6.52 3.39 -5.44
N GLU A 82 5.45 3.06 -6.16
CA GLU A 82 5.34 3.34 -7.59
C GLU A 82 5.32 4.84 -7.89
N ILE A 83 4.65 5.62 -7.03
CA ILE A 83 4.61 7.09 -7.16
C ILE A 83 5.99 7.68 -6.92
N MET A 84 6.67 7.27 -5.84
CA MET A 84 8.01 7.75 -5.47
C MET A 84 9.09 7.34 -6.49
N SER A 85 8.85 6.29 -7.28
CA SER A 85 9.75 5.90 -8.37
C SER A 85 9.57 6.73 -9.65
N LEU A 86 8.49 7.52 -9.77
CA LEU A 86 8.19 8.35 -10.94
C LEU A 86 8.54 9.84 -10.75
N ASP A 87 8.72 10.27 -9.51
CA ASP A 87 9.16 11.60 -9.11
C ASP A 87 10.70 11.74 -9.20
#